data_AF-A0A497GER0-F1
#
_entry.id   AF-A0A497GER0-F1
#
_cell.length_a   1.000
_cell.length_b   1.000
_cell.length_c   1.000
_cell.angle_alpha   90.00
_cell.angle_beta   90.00
_cell.angle_gamma   90.00
#
_symmetry.space_group_name_H-M   'P 1'
#
loop_
_entity.id
_entity.type
_entity.pdbx_description
1 polymer ?
#
loop_
_entity_poly.entity_id
_entity_poly.type
_entity_poly.pdbx_seq_one_letter_code
_entity_poly.pdbx_strand_id
1 'polypeptide(L)'
;MDSGVEGMSGLTKTESLIVAAYMSRNPPPKAKELASQLGVSVRTVYKALYKYRKLCRELGIEPLTVSRRRSARSISQLEEVVAEEVRRWLSEVLSGPSPSALLSELSALRRSIEKLNESIDKLIKLLEAPNVRNSEEDQLGLPSFVRDNPWLEVLRSKR
;
A
#
# COMPACT_ATOMS: atom_id res chain seq x y z
N MET A 1 10.91 6.32 31.12
CA MET A 1 10.89 7.55 30.30
C MET A 1 11.93 8.48 30.88
N ASP A 2 13.18 8.42 30.41
CA ASP A 2 14.27 9.17 31.06
C ASP A 2 15.41 9.53 30.08
N SER A 3 15.05 9.96 28.87
CA SER A 3 16.01 10.22 27.77
C SER A 3 16.10 11.70 27.37
N GLY A 4 15.81 12.62 28.28
CA GLY A 4 15.83 14.07 28.02
C GLY A 4 16.86 14.87 28.83
N VAL A 5 17.54 14.27 29.80
CA VAL A 5 18.29 15.01 30.85
C VAL A 5 19.82 14.90 30.69
N GLU A 6 20.34 13.95 29.90
CA GLU A 6 21.78 13.69 29.79
C GLU A 6 22.59 14.85 29.16
N GLY A 7 21.93 15.78 28.47
CA GLY A 7 22.58 16.98 27.90
C GLY A 7 22.71 18.19 28.85
N MET A 8 22.28 18.08 30.12
CA MET A 8 22.16 19.23 31.04
C MET A 8 23.33 19.40 32.02
N SER A 9 24.32 18.51 32.03
CA SER A 9 25.41 18.47 33.03
C SER A 9 26.31 19.73 33.07
N GLY A 10 26.28 20.58 32.04
CA GLY A 10 27.01 21.85 31.99
C GLY A 10 26.26 23.08 32.52
N LEU A 11 25.01 22.93 32.95
CA LEU A 11 24.17 24.03 33.46
C LEU A 11 24.15 24.04 34.99
N THR A 12 24.17 25.24 35.58
CA THR A 12 23.93 25.38 37.03
C THR A 12 22.50 24.97 37.39
N LYS A 13 22.24 24.63 38.66
CA LYS A 13 20.92 24.15 39.12
C LYS A 13 19.77 25.08 38.69
N THR A 14 19.97 26.39 38.80
CA THR A 14 18.98 27.40 38.39
C THR A 14 18.80 27.47 36.88
N GLU A 15 19.88 27.35 36.10
CA GLU A 15 19.83 27.33 34.63
C GLU A 15 19.16 26.04 34.10
N SER A 16 19.43 24.89 34.73
CA SER A 16 18.77 23.63 34.40
C SER A 16 17.26 23.70 34.68
N LEU A 17 16.85 24.28 35.81
CA LEU A 17 15.43 24.50 36.11
C LEU A 17 14.73 25.42 35.08
N ILE A 18 15.41 26.49 34.65
CA ILE A 18 14.88 27.38 33.59
C ILE A 18 14.67 26.62 32.28
N VAL A 19 15.64 25.78 31.90
CA VAL A 19 15.59 24.99 30.67
C VAL A 19 14.50 23.92 30.75
N ALA A 20 14.38 23.20 31.87
CA ALA A 20 13.33 22.23 32.10
C ALA A 20 11.93 22.87 32.01
N ALA A 21 11.75 24.03 32.63
CA ALA A 21 10.50 24.79 32.54
C ALA A 21 10.21 25.23 31.10
N TYR A 22 11.22 25.67 30.34
CA TYR A 22 11.08 26.01 28.92
C TYR A 22 10.69 24.80 28.04
N MET A 23 11.23 23.61 28.34
CA MET A 23 10.96 22.37 27.59
C MET A 23 9.63 21.70 27.98
N SER A 24 9.10 22.00 29.16
CA SER A 24 7.86 21.39 29.68
C SER A 24 6.58 21.79 28.92
N ARG A 25 6.60 22.88 28.14
CA ARG A 25 5.42 23.41 27.45
C ARG A 25 5.67 23.57 25.95
N ASN A 26 4.69 23.15 25.15
CA ASN A 26 4.63 23.39 23.70
C ASN A 26 3.36 24.19 23.38
N PRO A 27 3.46 25.46 22.96
CA PRO A 27 4.67 26.24 22.64
C PRO A 27 5.46 26.69 23.89
N PRO A 28 6.77 27.01 23.74
CA PRO A 28 7.59 27.45 24.86
C PRO A 28 7.09 28.80 25.42
N PRO A 29 7.04 28.96 26.76
CA PRO A 29 6.58 30.18 27.41
C PRO A 29 7.54 31.36 27.15
N LYS A 30 7.03 32.58 27.24
CA LYS A 30 7.84 33.78 27.04
C LYS A 30 8.87 33.91 28.17
N ALA A 31 10.03 34.50 27.86
CA ALA A 31 11.10 34.70 28.85
C ALA A 31 10.64 35.53 30.08
N LYS A 32 9.68 36.46 29.89
CA LYS A 32 9.06 37.24 30.99
C LYS A 32 8.21 36.38 31.92
N GLU A 33 7.48 35.41 31.37
CA GLU A 33 6.63 34.50 32.14
C GLU A 33 7.49 33.53 32.94
N LEU A 34 8.54 32.96 32.32
CA LEU A 34 9.52 32.11 33.00
C LEU A 34 10.24 32.84 34.14
N ALA A 35 10.64 34.09 33.91
CA ALA A 35 11.26 34.94 34.92
C ALA A 35 10.33 35.15 36.13
N SER A 36 9.05 35.44 35.87
CA SER A 36 8.05 35.66 36.92
C SER A 36 7.73 34.39 37.70
N GLN A 37 7.68 33.23 37.03
CA GLN A 37 7.40 31.94 37.66
C GLN A 37 8.55 31.45 38.54
N LEU A 38 9.80 31.67 38.12
CA LEU A 38 10.99 31.18 38.81
C LEU A 38 11.62 32.22 39.75
N GLY A 39 11.06 33.43 39.83
CA GLY A 39 11.58 34.51 40.66
C GLY A 39 12.97 35.01 40.23
N VAL A 40 13.31 34.90 38.94
CA VAL A 40 14.63 35.28 38.40
C VAL A 40 14.53 36.45 37.44
N SER A 41 15.64 37.17 37.24
CA SER A 41 15.67 38.23 36.23
C SER A 41 15.49 37.67 34.81
N VAL A 42 14.81 38.42 33.94
CA VAL A 42 14.65 38.07 32.51
C VAL A 42 16.02 37.85 31.83
N ARG A 43 17.04 38.62 32.23
CA ARG A 43 18.42 38.47 31.74
C ARG A 43 19.01 37.09 32.08
N THR A 44 18.70 36.57 33.27
CA THR A 44 19.13 35.22 33.70
C THR A 44 18.48 34.15 32.83
N VAL A 45 17.20 34.30 32.52
CA VAL A 45 16.48 33.38 31.60
C VAL A 45 17.15 33.36 30.23
N TYR A 46 17.44 34.53 29.65
CA TYR A 46 18.12 34.60 28.36
C TYR A 46 19.53 33.99 28.40
N LYS A 47 20.31 34.22 29.45
CA LYS A 47 21.64 33.63 29.62
C LYS A 47 21.57 32.10 29.74
N ALA A 48 20.63 31.57 30.53
CA ALA A 48 20.41 30.14 30.69
C ALA A 48 20.05 29.48 29.34
N LEU A 49 19.08 30.05 28.62
CA LEU A 49 18.69 29.54 27.30
C LEU A 49 19.82 29.66 26.27
N TYR A 50 20.66 30.71 26.35
CA TYR A 50 21.83 30.83 25.49
C TYR A 50 22.86 29.72 25.74
N LYS A 51 23.16 29.43 27.00
CA LYS A 51 24.07 28.33 27.38
C LYS A 51 23.50 26.98 26.93
N TYR A 52 22.22 26.73 27.17
CA TYR A 52 21.54 25.53 26.68
C TYR A 52 21.68 25.35 25.16
N ARG A 53 21.37 26.39 24.37
CA ARG A 53 21.55 26.33 22.91
C ARG A 53 22.99 26.11 22.46
N LYS A 54 23.97 26.57 23.25
CA LYS A 54 25.39 26.32 22.96
C LYS A 54 25.73 24.85 23.21
N LEU A 55 25.29 24.30 24.34
CA LEU A 55 25.48 22.89 24.67
C LEU A 55 24.79 21.96 23.65
N CYS A 56 23.56 22.27 23.21
CA CYS A 56 22.89 21.48 22.19
C CYS A 56 23.68 21.44 20.87
N ARG A 57 24.27 22.56 20.46
CA ARG A 57 25.12 22.63 19.27
C ARG A 57 26.40 21.81 19.40
N GLU A 58 27.03 21.82 20.59
CA GLU A 58 28.21 21.00 20.88
C GLU A 58 27.90 19.50 20.87
N LEU A 59 26.66 19.12 21.22
CA LEU A 59 26.16 17.73 21.18
C LEU A 59 25.55 17.34 19.83
N GLY A 60 25.52 18.24 18.84
CA GLY A 60 24.91 17.98 17.53
C GLY A 60 23.38 17.90 17.53
N ILE A 61 22.72 18.38 18.59
CA ILE A 61 21.26 18.38 18.74
C ILE A 61 20.71 19.77 18.38
N GLU A 62 19.71 19.82 17.49
CA GLU A 62 19.04 21.08 17.13
C GLU A 62 18.19 21.60 18.31
N PRO A 63 18.46 22.81 18.84
CA PRO A 63 17.71 23.34 19.97
C PRO A 63 16.28 23.74 19.56
N LEU A 64 15.32 23.49 20.44
CA LEU A 64 13.91 23.94 20.33
C LEU A 64 13.84 25.47 20.29
N THR A 65 14.00 26.05 19.11
CA THR A 65 13.92 27.49 18.87
C THR A 65 12.62 27.83 18.12
N VAL A 66 12.16 29.05 18.36
CA VAL A 66 11.06 29.70 17.61
C VAL A 66 11.37 29.81 16.10
N SER A 67 12.61 29.49 15.67
CA SER A 67 13.02 29.38 14.26
C SER A 67 12.24 28.32 13.48
N ARG A 68 11.51 27.42 14.16
CA ARG A 68 10.56 26.48 13.53
C ARG A 68 9.50 27.18 12.67
N ARG A 69 9.27 28.50 12.79
CA ARG A 69 8.40 29.25 11.87
C ARG A 69 8.89 29.32 10.43
N ARG A 70 10.20 29.26 10.16
CA ARG A 70 10.72 29.22 8.78
C ARG A 70 10.72 27.81 8.20
N SER A 71 11.03 26.81 9.03
CA SER A 71 10.98 25.39 8.66
C SER A 71 9.54 24.85 8.51
N ALA A 72 8.56 25.40 9.23
CA ALA A 72 7.16 25.01 9.07
C ALA A 72 6.62 25.32 7.67
N ARG A 73 7.14 26.35 6.98
CA ARG A 73 6.70 26.74 5.63
C ARG A 73 7.25 25.80 4.55
N SER A 74 8.46 25.28 4.75
CA SER A 74 9.04 24.25 3.88
C SER A 74 8.46 22.87 4.17
N ILE A 75 8.18 22.55 5.44
CA ILE A 75 7.46 21.31 5.81
C ILE A 75 6.04 21.33 5.24
N SER A 76 5.31 22.45 5.30
CA SER A 76 3.97 22.53 4.71
C SER A 76 3.98 22.35 3.19
N GLN A 77 5.03 22.83 2.50
CA GLN A 77 5.19 22.61 1.05
C GLN A 77 5.50 21.15 0.73
N LEU A 78 6.34 20.50 1.53
CA LEU A 78 6.64 19.06 1.40
C LEU A 78 5.40 18.20 1.70
N GLU A 79 4.65 18.53 2.75
CA GLU A 79 3.39 17.86 3.10
C GLU A 79 2.34 18.01 1.98
N GLU A 80 2.27 19.17 1.33
CA GLU A 80 1.37 19.40 0.21
C GLU A 80 1.75 18.58 -1.03
N VAL A 81 3.05 18.51 -1.36
CA VAL A 81 3.56 17.67 -2.47
C VAL A 81 3.33 16.18 -2.18
N VAL A 82 3.59 15.74 -0.95
CA VAL A 82 3.34 14.35 -0.53
C VAL A 82 1.84 14.04 -0.56
N ALA A 83 1.00 14.96 -0.11
CA ALA A 83 -0.45 14.79 -0.15
C ALA A 83 -0.97 14.70 -1.60
N GLU A 84 -0.39 15.46 -2.53
CA GLU A 84 -0.74 15.40 -3.94
C GLU A 84 -0.32 14.08 -4.58
N GLU A 85 0.86 13.58 -4.24
CA GLU A 85 1.35 12.28 -4.69
C GLU A 85 0.47 11.13 -4.16
N VAL A 86 0.09 11.19 -2.87
CA VAL A 86 -0.84 10.22 -2.27
C VAL A 86 -2.21 10.29 -2.94
N ARG A 87 -2.73 11.49 -3.24
CA ARG A 87 -3.99 11.66 -3.97
C ARG A 87 -3.92 11.08 -5.37
N ARG A 88 -2.81 11.30 -6.09
CA ARG A 88 -2.55 10.73 -7.41
C ARG A 88 -2.54 9.21 -7.36
N TRP A 89 -1.82 8.62 -6.41
CA TRP A 89 -1.74 7.17 -6.26
C TRP A 89 -3.09 6.57 -5.85
N LEU A 90 -3.82 7.23 -4.95
CA LEU A 90 -5.17 6.81 -4.58
C LEU A 90 -6.11 6.87 -5.80
N SER A 91 -6.02 7.91 -6.61
CA SER A 91 -6.77 8.03 -7.84
C SER A 91 -6.40 6.91 -8.81
N GLU A 92 -5.13 6.59 -8.98
CA GLU A 92 -4.68 5.50 -9.86
C GLU A 92 -5.19 4.13 -9.39
N VAL A 93 -5.09 3.85 -8.09
CA VAL A 93 -5.55 2.59 -7.48
C VAL A 93 -7.08 2.47 -7.48
N LEU A 94 -7.79 3.58 -7.24
CA LEU A 94 -9.26 3.60 -7.20
C LEU A 94 -9.90 3.82 -8.58
N SER A 95 -9.14 4.28 -9.58
CA SER A 95 -9.55 4.31 -11.01
C SER A 95 -9.44 2.93 -11.67
N GLY A 96 -8.97 1.91 -10.93
CA GLY A 96 -9.12 0.53 -11.35
C GLY A 96 -10.59 0.18 -11.62
N PRO A 97 -10.86 -0.89 -12.39
CA PRO A 97 -12.21 -1.32 -12.67
C PRO A 97 -12.97 -1.51 -11.36
N SER A 98 -14.12 -0.82 -11.23
CA SER A 98 -14.97 -0.88 -10.05
C SER A 98 -15.11 -2.33 -9.58
N PRO A 99 -15.06 -2.60 -8.27
CA PRO A 99 -15.20 -3.97 -7.76
C PRO A 99 -16.48 -4.64 -8.28
N SER A 100 -17.54 -3.87 -8.57
CA SER A 100 -18.75 -4.38 -9.21
C SER A 100 -18.55 -4.84 -10.66
N ALA A 101 -17.71 -4.15 -11.45
CA ALA A 101 -17.36 -4.54 -12.81
C ALA A 101 -16.54 -5.84 -12.82
N LEU A 102 -15.55 -5.95 -11.92
CA LEU A 102 -14.77 -7.19 -11.74
C LEU A 102 -15.65 -8.37 -11.29
N LEU A 103 -16.56 -8.15 -10.35
CA LEU A 103 -17.53 -9.17 -9.94
C LEU A 103 -18.45 -9.58 -11.10
N SER A 104 -18.83 -8.64 -11.97
CA SER A 104 -19.64 -8.93 -13.14
C SER A 104 -18.87 -9.77 -14.16
N GLU A 105 -17.59 -9.46 -14.41
CA GLU A 105 -16.72 -10.22 -15.30
C GLU A 105 -16.42 -11.62 -14.74
N LEU A 106 -16.15 -11.74 -13.44
CA LEU A 106 -15.99 -13.02 -12.76
C LEU A 106 -17.26 -13.87 -12.85
N SER A 107 -18.44 -13.26 -12.71
CA SER A 107 -19.71 -13.97 -12.86
C SER A 107 -19.95 -14.43 -14.31
N ALA A 108 -19.55 -13.63 -15.29
CA ALA A 108 -19.63 -13.97 -16.70
C ALA A 108 -18.67 -15.11 -17.04
N LEU A 109 -17.45 -15.06 -16.53
CA LEU A 109 -16.43 -16.10 -16.68
C LEU A 109 -16.92 -17.41 -16.05
N ARG A 110 -17.46 -17.36 -14.82
CA ARG A 110 -18.05 -18.52 -14.14
C ARG A 110 -19.13 -19.19 -15.00
N ARG A 111 -20.07 -18.41 -15.56
CA ARG A 111 -21.11 -18.93 -16.44
C ARG A 111 -20.55 -19.57 -17.72
N SER A 112 -19.48 -18.99 -18.26
CA SER A 112 -18.81 -19.55 -19.44
C SER A 112 -18.19 -20.92 -19.14
N ILE A 113 -17.53 -21.05 -17.98
CA ILE A 113 -16.94 -22.32 -17.52
C ILE A 113 -18.05 -23.37 -17.28
N GLU A 114 -19.16 -22.99 -16.66
CA GLU A 114 -20.32 -23.89 -16.47
C GLU A 114 -20.86 -24.40 -17.81
N LYS A 115 -21.04 -23.51 -18.80
CA LYS A 115 -21.46 -23.92 -20.16
C LYS A 115 -20.46 -24.82 -20.88
N LEU A 116 -19.17 -24.57 -20.69
CA LEU A 116 -18.11 -25.40 -21.27
C LEU A 116 -18.17 -26.80 -20.66
N ASN A 117 -18.30 -26.89 -19.33
CA ASN A 117 -18.44 -28.17 -18.64
C ASN A 117 -19.69 -28.93 -19.10
N GLU A 118 -20.84 -28.27 -19.23
CA GLU A 118 -22.05 -28.91 -19.79
C GLU A 118 -21.84 -29.42 -21.22
N SER A 119 -21.06 -28.71 -22.03
CA SER A 119 -20.77 -29.10 -23.41
C SER A 119 -19.83 -30.31 -23.45
N ILE A 120 -18.83 -30.33 -22.57
CA ILE A 120 -17.94 -31.47 -22.37
C ILE A 120 -18.75 -32.68 -21.90
N ASP A 121 -19.65 -32.53 -20.93
CA ASP A 121 -20.51 -33.62 -20.43
C ASP A 121 -21.44 -34.16 -21.53
N LYS A 122 -21.96 -33.29 -22.40
CA LYS A 122 -22.76 -33.71 -23.57
C LYS A 122 -21.91 -34.52 -24.55
N LEU A 123 -20.67 -34.08 -24.82
CA LEU A 123 -19.74 -34.82 -25.69
C LEU A 123 -19.36 -36.17 -25.09
N ILE A 124 -19.08 -36.22 -23.78
CA ILE A 124 -18.82 -37.47 -23.05
C ILE A 124 -20.03 -38.40 -23.20
N LYS A 125 -21.26 -37.91 -22.96
CA LYS A 125 -22.48 -38.72 -23.14
C LYS A 125 -22.69 -39.20 -24.58
N LEU A 126 -22.33 -38.41 -25.58
CA LEU A 126 -22.40 -38.81 -27.00
C LEU A 126 -21.36 -39.87 -27.35
N LEU A 127 -20.19 -39.82 -26.72
CA LEU A 127 -19.11 -40.79 -26.91
C LEU A 127 -19.36 -42.08 -26.11
N GLU A 128 -20.01 -41.99 -24.94
CA GLU A 128 -20.39 -43.10 -24.08
C GLU A 128 -21.71 -43.75 -24.49
N ALA A 129 -22.53 -43.08 -25.31
CA ALA A 129 -23.72 -43.69 -25.88
C ALA A 129 -23.28 -44.92 -26.71
N PRO A 130 -23.73 -46.13 -26.34
CA PRO A 130 -23.38 -47.32 -27.10
C PRO A 130 -23.94 -47.14 -28.50
N ASN A 131 -23.17 -47.60 -29.49
CA ASN A 131 -23.45 -47.59 -30.93
C ASN A 131 -24.70 -48.45 -31.27
N VAL A 132 -25.86 -48.12 -30.72
CA VAL A 132 -27.14 -48.83 -30.90
C VAL A 132 -27.88 -48.20 -32.08
N ARG A 133 -27.25 -48.29 -33.23
CA ARG A 133 -27.92 -48.38 -34.54
C ARG A 133 -27.23 -49.44 -35.40
N ASN A 134 -27.01 -50.61 -34.81
CA ASN A 134 -26.90 -51.85 -35.56
C ASN A 134 -28.32 -52.26 -35.99
N SER A 135 -28.83 -51.65 -37.05
CA SER A 135 -30.00 -52.12 -37.77
C SER A 135 -29.58 -52.40 -39.22
N GLU A 136 -29.12 -53.63 -39.40
CA GLU A 136 -29.27 -54.50 -40.58
C GLU A 136 -28.60 -54.18 -41.93
N GLU A 137 -27.69 -53.20 -42.04
CA GLU A 137 -26.86 -53.06 -43.26
C GLU A 137 -25.38 -52.74 -42.96
N ASP A 138 -24.62 -53.77 -42.55
CA ASP A 138 -23.18 -53.68 -42.40
C ASP A 138 -22.49 -54.97 -42.87
N GLN A 139 -22.20 -55.06 -44.17
CA GLN A 139 -21.24 -56.06 -44.67
C GLN A 139 -19.78 -55.67 -44.42
N LEU A 140 -19.49 -54.48 -43.87
CA LEU A 140 -18.09 -54.03 -43.67
C LEU A 140 -17.81 -53.32 -42.35
N GLY A 141 -18.80 -53.07 -41.49
CA GLY A 141 -18.57 -52.46 -40.16
C GLY A 141 -17.82 -51.13 -40.22
N LEU A 142 -17.96 -50.38 -41.32
CA LEU A 142 -17.29 -49.11 -41.55
C LEU A 142 -18.30 -47.97 -41.38
N PRO A 143 -17.95 -46.92 -40.60
CA PRO A 143 -18.78 -45.73 -40.43
C PRO A 143 -19.15 -45.08 -41.77
N SER A 144 -20.35 -44.49 -41.84
CA SER A 144 -20.93 -43.94 -43.07
C SER A 144 -20.04 -42.93 -43.81
N PHE A 145 -19.29 -42.10 -43.07
CA PHE A 145 -18.37 -41.11 -43.65
C PHE A 145 -17.11 -41.72 -44.31
N VAL A 146 -16.84 -43.01 -44.08
CA VAL A 146 -15.72 -43.73 -44.69
C VAL A 146 -16.18 -44.55 -45.90
N ARG A 147 -17.48 -44.86 -46.00
CA ARG A 147 -18.03 -45.73 -47.06
C ARG A 147 -17.82 -45.15 -48.46
N ASP A 148 -17.89 -43.83 -48.60
CA ASP A 148 -17.69 -43.13 -49.88
C ASP A 148 -16.25 -42.65 -50.10
N ASN A 149 -15.29 -43.20 -49.35
CA ASN A 149 -13.90 -42.80 -49.48
C ASN A 149 -13.22 -43.53 -50.67
N PRO A 150 -12.85 -42.82 -51.75
CA PRO A 150 -12.29 -43.42 -52.96
C PRO A 150 -10.94 -44.12 -52.72
N TRP A 151 -10.26 -43.83 -51.61
CA TRP A 151 -9.01 -44.48 -51.23
C TRP A 151 -9.19 -45.91 -50.69
N LEU A 152 -10.41 -46.30 -50.29
CA LEU A 152 -10.68 -47.66 -49.83
C LEU A 152 -10.50 -48.71 -50.93
N GLU A 153 -10.88 -48.39 -52.16
CA GLU A 153 -10.69 -49.29 -53.31
C GLU A 153 -9.21 -49.52 -53.60
N VAL A 154 -8.42 -48.45 -53.52
CA VAL A 154 -6.96 -48.50 -53.69
C VAL A 154 -6.30 -49.35 -52.59
N LEU A 155 -6.77 -49.24 -51.36
CA LEU A 155 -6.26 -50.02 -50.23
C LEU A 155 -6.66 -51.50 -50.29
N ARG A 156 -7.83 -51.83 -50.83
CA ARG A 156 -8.25 -53.23 -51.05
C ARG A 156 -7.49 -53.91 -52.18
N SER A 157 -7.15 -53.16 -53.23
CA SER A 157 -6.41 -53.67 -54.41
C SER A 157 -4.95 -54.06 -54.09
N LYS A 158 -4.39 -53.55 -52.98
CA LYS A 158 -3.02 -53.86 -52.54
C LYS A 158 -2.90 -55.01 -51.54
N ARG A 159 -3.99 -55.75 -51.26
CA ARG A 159 -3.98 -56.88 -50.33
C ARG A 159 -3.90 -58.22 -51.05
#